data_AF-A0A832NLJ5-F1
#
_entry.id   AF-A0A832NLJ5-F1
#
_cell.length_a   1.000
_cell.length_b   1.000
_cell.length_c   1.000
_cell.angle_alpha   90.00
_cell.angle_beta   90.00
_cell.angle_gamma   90.00
#
_symmetry.space_group_name_H-M   'P 1'
#
loop_
_entity.id
_entity.type
_entity.pdbx_description
1 polymer ?
#
loop_
_entity_poly.entity_id
_entity_poly.type
_entity_poly.pdbx_seq_one_letter_code
_entity_poly.pdbx_strand_id
1 'polypeptide(L)'
;MTQADWRTTIEIVPRAVFVAEQSDPAAGRYAFGYEIGIYNHSAIPVTLLDRHWLIDHGNGEIVEVSGEGVVGETPTIAPGNLHRYRSGAIIQTPAGCMWGDYGFISQDGERFRVAIPRFDLIAPRAYRVEH
;
A
#
# COMPACT_ATOMS: atom_id res chain seq x y z
N MET A 1 15.11 3.57 29.29
CA MET A 1 13.99 3.23 28.39
C MET A 1 14.42 3.64 27.00
N THR A 2 14.82 2.69 26.17
CA THR A 2 15.22 2.95 24.78
C THR A 2 13.97 3.24 23.97
N GLN A 3 13.92 4.39 23.29
CA GLN A 3 12.89 4.69 22.31
C GLN A 3 12.92 3.61 21.23
N ALA A 4 11.82 2.91 21.01
CA ALA A 4 11.75 1.87 20.00
C ALA A 4 11.71 2.52 18.61
N ASP A 5 12.59 2.10 17.71
CA ASP A 5 12.55 2.55 16.32
C ASP A 5 11.48 1.75 15.56
N TRP A 6 10.24 2.21 15.64
CA TRP A 6 9.09 1.54 15.01
C TRP A 6 9.23 1.34 13.51
N ARG A 7 10.04 2.16 12.82
CA ARG A 7 10.29 2.03 11.38
C ARG A 7 11.01 0.74 11.02
N THR A 8 11.69 0.11 11.98
CA THR A 8 12.43 -1.14 11.78
C THR A 8 11.68 -2.39 12.23
N THR A 9 10.56 -2.23 12.94
CA THR A 9 9.81 -3.36 13.53
C THR A 9 8.44 -3.57 12.91
N ILE A 10 7.89 -2.61 12.17
CA ILE A 10 6.71 -2.84 11.34
C ILE A 10 7.16 -2.98 9.89
N GLU A 11 6.88 -4.14 9.30
CA GLU A 11 7.24 -4.46 7.92
C GLU A 11 5.99 -4.43 7.03
N ILE A 12 6.07 -3.67 5.93
CA ILE A 12 5.00 -3.56 4.93
C ILE A 12 5.43 -4.29 3.65
N VAL A 13 4.64 -5.27 3.24
CA VAL A 13 4.92 -6.12 2.07
C VAL A 13 3.78 -5.97 1.04
N PRO A 14 3.94 -5.08 0.05
CA PRO A 14 2.97 -4.95 -1.03
C PRO A 14 3.16 -6.01 -2.12
N ARG A 15 2.06 -6.46 -2.70
CA ARG A 15 2.04 -7.30 -3.91
C ARG A 15 0.92 -6.84 -4.83
N ALA A 16 1.24 -6.53 -6.08
CA ALA A 16 0.25 -6.12 -7.07
C ALA A 16 0.10 -7.16 -8.18
N VAL A 17 -1.09 -7.19 -8.78
CA VAL A 17 -1.43 -8.02 -9.94
C VAL A 17 -2.29 -7.23 -10.91
N PHE A 18 -2.01 -7.36 -12.20
CA PHE A 18 -2.84 -6.79 -13.26
C PHE A 18 -4.16 -7.57 -13.39
N VAL A 19 -5.27 -6.85 -13.57
CA VAL A 19 -6.62 -7.43 -13.71
C VAL A 19 -7.14 -7.13 -15.11
N ALA A 20 -6.95 -8.07 -16.03
CA ALA A 20 -7.26 -7.88 -17.45
C ALA A 20 -8.75 -7.63 -17.69
N GLU A 21 -9.61 -8.34 -16.96
CA GLU A 21 -11.08 -8.29 -17.12
C GLU A 21 -11.68 -6.93 -16.72
N GLN A 22 -10.97 -6.14 -15.91
CA GLN A 22 -11.39 -4.82 -15.45
C GLN A 22 -10.63 -3.67 -16.14
N SER A 23 -9.74 -4.02 -17.06
CA SER A 23 -8.91 -3.08 -17.80
C SER A 23 -9.50 -2.78 -19.17
N ASP A 24 -9.32 -1.53 -19.61
CA ASP A 24 -9.61 -1.07 -20.97
C ASP A 24 -8.41 -0.25 -21.45
N PRO A 25 -7.41 -0.89 -22.08
CA PRO A 25 -6.22 -0.20 -22.59
C PRO A 25 -6.55 0.89 -23.62
N ALA A 26 -7.61 0.71 -24.42
CA ALA A 26 -8.02 1.69 -25.42
C ALA A 26 -8.56 2.97 -24.77
N ALA A 27 -9.15 2.86 -23.58
CA ALA A 27 -9.58 3.98 -22.75
C ALA A 27 -8.51 4.47 -21.74
N GLY A 28 -7.28 3.93 -21.80
CA GLY A 28 -6.24 4.27 -20.83
C GLY A 28 -6.61 3.88 -19.39
N ARG A 29 -7.29 2.74 -19.19
CA ARG A 29 -7.64 2.23 -17.86
C ARG A 29 -6.98 0.89 -17.62
N TYR A 30 -5.95 0.86 -16.78
CA TYR A 30 -5.24 -0.35 -16.39
C TYR A 30 -5.57 -0.65 -14.94
N ALA A 31 -6.38 -1.67 -14.71
CA ALA A 31 -6.82 -2.07 -13.38
C ALA A 31 -5.80 -3.00 -12.73
N PHE A 32 -5.47 -2.72 -11.48
CA PHE A 32 -4.59 -3.54 -10.65
C PHE A 32 -5.26 -3.87 -9.34
N GLY A 33 -5.21 -5.13 -8.95
CA GLY A 33 -5.46 -5.55 -7.58
C GLY A 33 -4.15 -5.52 -6.81
N TYR A 34 -4.19 -5.17 -5.53
CA TYR A 34 -3.03 -5.30 -4.66
C TYR A 34 -3.41 -5.89 -3.31
N GLU A 35 -2.48 -6.65 -2.73
CA GLU A 35 -2.51 -7.16 -1.37
C GLU A 35 -1.39 -6.50 -0.57
N ILE A 36 -1.70 -5.95 0.60
CA ILE A 36 -0.70 -5.44 1.54
C ILE A 36 -0.65 -6.37 2.75
N GLY A 37 0.55 -6.88 3.05
CA GLY A 37 0.85 -7.51 4.32
C GLY A 37 1.49 -6.51 5.29
N ILE A 38 0.99 -6.45 6.52
CA ILE A 38 1.51 -5.61 7.60
C ILE A 38 1.94 -6.54 8.75
N TYR A 39 3.24 -6.73 8.93
CA TYR A 39 3.81 -7.57 9.98
C TYR A 39 4.23 -6.72 11.17
N ASN A 40 3.81 -7.12 12.37
CA ASN A 40 4.27 -6.52 13.61
C ASN A 40 5.38 -7.37 14.23
N HIS A 41 6.65 -6.98 14.01
CA HIS A 41 7.81 -7.62 14.63
C HIS A 41 8.19 -7.01 15.97
N SER A 42 7.41 -6.04 16.46
CA SER A 42 7.64 -5.45 17.78
C SER A 42 7.15 -6.36 18.92
N ALA A 43 7.54 -6.00 20.14
CA ALA A 43 7.13 -6.71 21.35
C ALA A 43 5.74 -6.31 21.87
N ILE A 44 5.09 -5.30 21.28
CA ILE A 44 3.78 -4.78 21.73
C ILE A 44 2.76 -4.69 20.59
N PRO A 45 1.45 -4.76 20.88
CA PRO A 45 0.42 -4.49 19.89
C PRO A 45 0.50 -3.06 19.32
N VAL A 46 0.15 -2.92 18.05
CA VAL A 46 0.03 -1.64 17.36
C VAL A 46 -1.29 -1.57 16.60
N THR A 47 -1.90 -0.39 16.51
CA THR A 47 -3.15 -0.17 15.79
C THR A 47 -2.92 0.77 14.62
N LEU A 48 -3.31 0.34 13.43
CA LEU A 48 -3.30 1.19 12.23
C LEU A 48 -4.44 2.21 12.33
N LEU A 49 -4.10 3.48 12.15
CA LEU A 49 -5.04 4.60 12.27
C LEU A 49 -5.43 5.18 10.92
N ASP A 50 -4.45 5.42 10.06
CA ASP A 50 -4.64 6.12 8.80
C ASP A 50 -3.62 5.68 7.75
N ARG A 51 -3.90 6.04 6.51
CA ARG A 51 -3.05 5.79 5.34
C ARG A 51 -2.88 7.06 4.53
N HIS A 52 -1.72 7.19 3.92
CA HIS A 52 -1.40 8.20 2.93
C HIS A 52 -0.69 7.51 1.76
N TRP A 53 -1.21 7.70 0.55
CA TRP A 53 -0.72 7.08 -0.68
C TRP A 53 -0.36 8.15 -1.69
N LEU A 54 0.73 7.90 -2.40
CA LEU A 54 1.13 8.56 -3.63
C LEU A 54 1.05 7.54 -4.76
N ILE A 55 0.29 7.89 -5.80
CA ILE A 55 0.00 7.03 -6.95
C ILE A 55 0.52 7.73 -8.19
N ASP A 56 1.61 7.20 -8.76
CA ASP A 56 2.17 7.69 -10.02
C ASP A 56 1.55 6.91 -11.17
N HIS A 57 0.88 7.66 -12.04
CA HIS A 57 0.17 7.11 -13.19
C HIS A 57 1.10 6.70 -14.33
N GLY A 58 2.41 6.99 -14.26
CA GLY A 58 3.42 6.64 -15.27
C GLY A 58 3.54 7.63 -16.43
N ASN A 59 2.73 8.69 -16.42
CA ASN A 59 2.72 9.79 -17.38
C ASN A 59 3.19 11.12 -16.75
N GLY A 60 3.77 11.07 -15.55
CA GLY A 60 4.16 12.25 -14.77
C GLY A 60 3.05 12.82 -13.88
N GLU A 61 1.83 12.27 -13.94
CA GLU A 61 0.75 12.59 -13.00
C GLU A 61 0.92 11.77 -11.72
N ILE A 62 0.98 12.46 -10.57
CA ILE A 62 0.98 11.86 -9.24
C ILE A 62 -0.27 12.32 -8.49
N VAL A 63 -1.04 11.35 -8.00
CA VAL A 63 -2.25 11.59 -7.19
C VAL A 63 -1.97 11.20 -5.74
N GLU A 64 -2.41 12.05 -4.81
CA GLU A 64 -2.34 11.80 -3.38
C GLU A 64 -3.71 11.32 -2.85
N VAL A 65 -3.71 10.26 -2.05
CA VAL A 65 -4.91 9.71 -1.42
C VAL A 65 -4.65 9.47 0.05
N SER A 66 -5.42 10.14 0.91
CA SER A 66 -5.35 9.98 2.37
C SER A 66 -6.69 9.55 2.94
N GLY A 67 -6.68 8.81 4.06
CA GLY A 67 -7.91 8.46 4.76
C GLY A 67 -7.68 7.62 6.01
N GLU A 68 -8.75 7.48 6.80
CA GLU A 68 -8.75 6.64 8.00
C GLU A 68 -8.69 5.15 7.64
N GLY A 69 -7.90 4.41 8.41
CA GLY A 69 -7.79 2.98 8.35
C GLY A 69 -7.32 2.42 7.01
N VAL A 70 -7.64 1.15 6.79
CA VAL A 70 -7.52 0.44 5.52
C VAL A 70 -8.82 -0.31 5.28
N VAL A 71 -9.37 -0.21 4.06
CA VAL A 71 -10.62 -0.89 3.66
C VAL A 71 -11.82 -0.71 4.64
N GLY A 72 -11.85 0.40 5.37
CA GLY A 72 -12.89 0.69 6.38
C GLY A 72 -12.61 0.16 7.78
N GLU A 73 -11.40 -0.37 8.03
CA GLU A 73 -10.98 -0.96 9.30
C GLU A 73 -9.74 -0.26 9.88
N THR A 74 -9.61 -0.25 11.20
CA THR A 74 -8.44 0.21 11.96
C THR A 74 -7.85 -0.96 12.76
N PRO A 75 -7.15 -1.90 12.10
CA PRO A 75 -6.77 -3.16 12.72
C PRO A 75 -5.71 -2.97 13.81
N THR A 76 -5.90 -3.65 14.95
CA THR A 76 -4.84 -3.89 15.95
C THR A 76 -4.10 -5.17 15.64
N ILE A 77 -2.78 -5.08 15.50
CA ILE A 77 -1.89 -6.17 15.12
C ILE A 77 -1.04 -6.55 16.35
N ALA A 78 -1.24 -7.75 16.88
CA ALA A 78 -0.47 -8.26 18.01
C ALA A 78 1.01 -8.55 17.61
N PRO A 79 1.92 -8.64 18.59
CA PRO A 79 3.31 -9.06 18.37
C PRO A 79 3.40 -10.38 17.59
N GLY A 80 4.25 -10.40 16.57
CA GLY A 80 4.46 -11.57 15.70
C GLY A 80 3.33 -11.86 14.71
N ASN A 81 2.22 -11.10 14.75
CA ASN A 81 1.09 -11.32 13.87
C ASN A 81 1.16 -10.46 12.60
N LEU A 82 0.29 -10.82 11.66
CA LEU A 82 0.17 -10.23 10.34
C LEU A 82 -1.29 -9.84 10.08
N HIS A 83 -1.50 -8.61 9.63
CA HIS A 83 -2.75 -8.20 9.00
C HIS A 83 -2.57 -8.16 7.47
N ARG A 84 -3.54 -8.71 6.73
CA ARG A 84 -3.57 -8.66 5.26
C ARG A 84 -4.89 -8.08 4.79
N TYR A 85 -4.82 -7.21 3.80
CA TYR A 85 -6.00 -6.72 3.10
C TYR A 85 -5.75 -6.63 1.60
N ARG A 86 -6.84 -6.63 0.83
CA ARG A 86 -6.81 -6.47 -0.63
C ARG A 86 -7.64 -5.26 -1.04
N SER A 87 -7.15 -4.55 -2.05
CA SER A 87 -7.87 -3.44 -2.68
C SER A 87 -7.41 -3.31 -4.14
N GLY A 88 -7.81 -2.23 -4.82
CA GLY A 88 -7.47 -2.01 -6.21
C GLY A 88 -7.17 -0.56 -6.53
N ALA A 89 -6.47 -0.36 -7.64
CA ALA A 89 -6.16 0.95 -8.22
C ALA A 89 -6.32 0.90 -9.74
N ILE A 90 -6.64 2.04 -10.33
CA ILE A 90 -6.71 2.22 -11.78
C ILE A 90 -5.61 3.20 -12.17
N ILE A 91 -4.71 2.73 -13.03
CA ILE A 91 -3.59 3.49 -13.55
C ILE A 91 -3.89 3.85 -15.00
N GLN A 92 -3.47 5.05 -15.42
CA GLN A 92 -3.79 5.57 -16.75
C GLN A 92 -2.89 5.01 -17.85
N THR A 93 -1.75 4.46 -17.47
CA THR A 93 -0.74 3.89 -18.37
C THR A 93 -0.50 2.42 -18.04
N PRO A 94 0.15 1.65 -18.94
CA PRO A 94 0.46 0.24 -18.67
C PRO A 94 1.52 0.04 -17.58
N ALA A 95 2.15 1.10 -17.07
CA ALA A 95 3.16 1.03 -16.03
C ALA A 95 3.06 2.25 -15.10
N GLY A 96 2.63 2.04 -13.86
CA GLY A 96 2.67 3.03 -12.80
C GLY A 96 3.32 2.46 -11.54
N CYS A 97 3.18 3.16 -10.43
CA CYS A 97 3.62 2.64 -9.13
C CYS A 97 2.92 3.36 -7.98
N MET A 98 3.03 2.78 -6.79
CA MET A 98 2.46 3.33 -5.57
C MET A 98 3.48 3.26 -4.44
N TRP A 99 3.47 4.28 -3.57
CA TRP A 99 4.20 4.32 -2.31
C TRP A 99 3.45 5.21 -1.32
N GLY A 100 3.90 5.27 -0.07
CA GLY A 100 3.20 6.09 0.91
C GLY A 100 3.64 5.76 2.33
N ASP A 101 2.73 5.94 3.26
CA ASP A 101 2.94 5.62 4.66
C ASP A 101 1.63 5.33 5.40
N TYR A 102 1.73 4.57 6.49
CA TYR A 102 0.64 4.34 7.44
C TYR A 102 0.95 5.04 8.75
N GLY A 103 -0.09 5.64 9.35
CA GLY A 103 -0.08 6.08 10.74
C GLY A 103 -0.49 4.94 11.67
N PHE A 104 0.28 4.76 12.74
CA PHE A 104 0.00 3.79 13.80
C PHE A 104 0.01 4.45 15.18
N ILE A 105 -0.61 3.76 16.14
CA ILE A 105 -0.44 4.00 17.57
C ILE A 105 -0.06 2.70 18.27
N SER A 106 0.96 2.72 19.13
CA SER A 106 1.32 1.57 19.96
C SER A 106 0.36 1.42 21.14
N GLN A 107 0.36 0.24 21.78
CA GLN A 107 -0.42 0.01 22.99
C GLN A 107 -0.12 1.04 24.11
N ASP A 108 1.10 1.57 24.16
CA ASP A 108 1.55 2.57 25.12
C ASP A 108 1.14 4.01 24.74
N GLY A 109 0.45 4.19 23.62
CA GLY A 109 -0.05 5.48 23.14
C GLY A 109 0.92 6.28 22.26
N GLU A 110 2.08 5.72 21.90
CA GLU A 110 3.03 6.38 21.01
C GLU A 110 2.54 6.33 19.56
N ARG A 111 2.45 7.49 18.91
CA ARG A 111 2.10 7.58 17.49
C ARG A 111 3.35 7.58 16.63
N PHE A 112 3.32 6.84 15.54
CA PHE A 112 4.43 6.74 14.60
C PHE A 112 3.96 6.46 13.18
N ARG A 113 4.85 6.66 12.19
CA ARG A 113 4.56 6.39 10.78
C ARG A 113 5.54 5.40 10.18
N VAL A 114 5.02 4.51 9.36
CA VAL A 114 5.78 3.44 8.70
C VAL A 114 5.63 3.61 7.20
N ALA A 115 6.75 3.66 6.49
CA ALA A 115 6.76 3.82 5.05
C ALA A 115 6.23 2.56 4.36
N ILE A 116 5.41 2.76 3.34
CA ILE A 116 5.04 1.73 2.38
C ILE A 116 6.10 1.77 1.28
N PRO A 117 6.85 0.69 1.04
CA PRO A 117 7.87 0.68 0.00
C PRO A 117 7.21 0.87 -1.37
N ARG A 118 7.91 1.55 -2.27
CA ARG A 118 7.46 1.71 -3.65
C ARG A 118 7.31 0.33 -4.30
N PHE A 119 6.17 0.09 -4.92
CA PHE A 119 5.94 -1.10 -5.73
C PHE A 119 5.32 -0.74 -7.07
N ASP A 120 5.71 -1.51 -8.09
CA ASP A 120 5.31 -1.22 -9.45
C ASP A 120 3.98 -1.89 -9.81
N LEU A 121 3.23 -1.20 -10.67
CA LEU A 121 1.95 -1.62 -11.22
C LEU A 121 2.15 -1.78 -12.73
N ILE A 122 2.57 -2.98 -13.13
CA ILE A 122 3.04 -3.25 -14.49
C ILE A 122 2.10 -4.23 -15.19
N ALA A 123 1.45 -3.77 -16.27
CA ALA A 123 0.67 -4.63 -17.13
C ALA A 123 1.58 -5.61 -17.89
N PRO A 124 1.14 -6.84 -18.20
CA PRO A 124 1.90 -7.77 -19.04
C PRO A 124 2.20 -7.16 -20.41
N ARG A 125 3.28 -7.62 -21.07
CA ARG A 125 3.74 -7.07 -22.35
C ARG A 125 2.64 -7.03 -23.43
N ALA A 126 1.75 -8.03 -23.46
CA ALA A 126 0.62 -8.08 -24.39
C ALA A 126 -0.36 -6.89 -24.30
N TYR A 127 -0.32 -6.14 -23.19
CA TYR A 127 -1.16 -4.97 -22.94
C TYR A 127 -0.37 -3.65 -23.01
N ARG A 128 0.91 -3.71 -23.41
CA ARG A 128 1.73 -2.53 -23.67
C ARG A 128 1.67 -2.30 -25.17
N VAL A 129 1.15 -1.14 -25.59
CA VAL A 129 1.17 -0.77 -27.02
C VAL A 129 2.63 -0.64 -27.43
N GLU A 130 3.13 -1.59 -28.21
CA GLU A 130 4.42 -1.46 -28.88
C GLU A 130 4.25 -0.42 -30.00
N HIS A 131 5.00 0.67 -29.91
CA HIS A 131 5.20 1.60 -31.02
C HIS A 131 6.23 1.04 -31.99
#